data_AF-A0A9P8VXT1-F1
#
_entry.id   AF-A0A9P8VXT1-F1
#
_cell.length_a   1.000
_cell.length_b   1.000
_cell.length_c   1.000
_cell.angle_alpha   90.00
_cell.angle_beta   90.00
_cell.angle_gamma   90.00
#
_symmetry.space_group_name_H-M   'P 1'
#
loop_
_entity.id
_entity.type
_entity.pdbx_description
1 polymer ?
#
loop_
_entity_poly.entity_id
_entity_poly.type
_entity_poly.pdbx_seq_one_letter_code
_entity_poly.pdbx_strand_id
1 'polypeptide(L)'
;MTFIPHQSESNGLYLEQAHPNYHHCARKMDTGENTSSLIPEDHNDMSTIPAIKALDATEFGKLVPSLLKSVNTWLIRGHYTTSPFNEAARDVILSRATEPPTVTLLSEYLRPPFKDKDAGYRGNIVMYNFVTKLPLEGMEMYRSALERLASSDHVVDEAAKDFAFLKPNAAEALRFLNNPELIWVHTRKGDAMAARTLKERLDTPEKLRPLVPELLAWLADMNWPPHGACWAALAKFPEVTAGPIKELLEKERGDGGWLASVIEFVRDAVPLGELWEELRPQVQAIADKPTGDEDDWELADTASQWLKELDEWKGKQKIAK
;
A
#
# COMPACT_ATOMS: atom_id res chain seq x y z
N MET A 1 23.65 3.71 -13.83
CA MET A 1 22.25 3.23 -13.74
C MET A 1 22.26 1.79 -14.20
N THR A 2 22.19 0.87 -13.26
CA THR A 2 22.25 -0.57 -13.53
C THR A 2 20.84 -1.00 -13.91
N PHE A 3 20.67 -1.40 -15.16
CA PHE A 3 19.46 -2.04 -15.69
C PHE A 3 19.10 -3.21 -14.78
N ILE A 4 17.91 -3.20 -14.17
CA ILE A 4 17.39 -4.40 -13.50
C ILE A 4 16.89 -5.30 -14.63
N PRO A 5 17.50 -6.48 -14.87
CA PRO A 5 17.00 -7.38 -15.90
C PRO A 5 15.62 -7.88 -15.50
N HIS A 6 14.72 -7.98 -16.49
CA HIS A 6 13.48 -8.74 -16.40
C HIS A 6 13.81 -10.16 -15.95
N GLN A 7 13.69 -10.42 -14.65
CA GLN A 7 13.54 -11.78 -14.15
C GLN A 7 12.05 -12.02 -14.02
N SER A 8 11.50 -12.73 -15.01
CA SER A 8 10.23 -13.42 -14.91
C SER A 8 10.37 -14.56 -13.89
N GLU A 9 10.46 -14.23 -12.60
CA GLU A 9 10.19 -15.22 -11.56
C GLU A 9 8.68 -15.34 -11.42
N SER A 10 8.16 -16.39 -12.06
CA SER A 10 6.83 -16.94 -11.85
C SER A 10 6.67 -17.39 -10.40
N ASN A 11 6.39 -16.43 -9.51
CA ASN A 11 5.82 -16.74 -8.21
C ASN A 11 4.32 -16.90 -8.40
N GLY A 12 3.91 -18.17 -8.37
CA GLY A 12 2.58 -18.64 -8.67
C GLY A 12 1.47 -17.83 -7.99
N LEU A 13 0.49 -17.51 -8.84
CA LEU A 13 -0.92 -17.35 -8.53
C LEU A 13 -1.33 -18.12 -7.26
N TYR A 14 -1.68 -17.40 -6.20
CA TYR A 14 -2.68 -17.90 -5.25
C TYR A 14 -4.05 -17.75 -5.91
N LEU A 15 -4.33 -18.66 -6.85
CA LEU A 15 -5.68 -18.89 -7.34
C LEU A 15 -6.39 -19.87 -6.40
N GLU A 16 -7.63 -19.52 -6.13
CA GLU A 16 -8.61 -20.22 -5.32
C GLU A 16 -8.64 -21.73 -5.58
N GLN A 17 -8.36 -22.50 -4.53
CA GLN A 17 -8.90 -23.85 -4.40
C GLN A 17 -9.92 -23.83 -3.26
N ALA A 18 -11.19 -23.93 -3.63
CA ALA A 18 -12.29 -24.13 -2.70
C ALA A 18 -12.07 -25.43 -1.91
N HIS A 19 -11.77 -25.30 -0.61
CA HIS A 19 -11.77 -26.42 0.32
C HIS A 19 -13.05 -26.43 1.17
N PRO A 20 -13.64 -27.61 1.42
CA PRO A 20 -14.96 -27.74 2.03
C PRO A 20 -14.93 -27.56 3.56
N ASN A 21 -15.92 -26.84 4.08
CA ASN A 21 -16.48 -26.89 5.44
C ASN A 21 -15.52 -27.14 6.61
N TYR A 22 -14.93 -26.06 7.14
CA TYR A 22 -14.43 -26.04 8.52
C TYR A 22 -15.57 -25.75 9.50
N HIS A 23 -16.18 -26.80 10.04
CA HIS A 23 -17.00 -26.71 11.25
C HIS A 23 -16.12 -26.74 12.51
N HIS A 24 -16.34 -25.72 13.37
CA HIS A 24 -16.10 -25.69 14.82
C HIS A 24 -14.78 -26.22 15.42
N CYS A 25 -13.98 -25.28 15.96
CA CYS A 25 -13.47 -25.41 17.34
C CYS A 25 -13.06 -24.03 17.91
N ALA A 26 -14.04 -23.22 18.32
CA ALA A 26 -13.76 -22.05 19.15
C ALA A 26 -13.48 -22.53 20.58
N ARG A 27 -12.20 -22.76 20.91
CA ARG A 27 -11.77 -22.97 22.29
C ARG A 27 -12.02 -21.67 23.06
N LYS A 28 -12.96 -21.69 24.01
CA LYS A 28 -13.07 -20.63 25.03
C LYS A 28 -11.77 -20.63 25.84
N MET A 29 -10.88 -19.69 25.53
CA MET A 29 -9.79 -19.34 26.46
C MET A 29 -10.41 -18.45 27.54
N ASP A 30 -10.35 -18.93 28.77
CA ASP A 30 -10.81 -18.23 29.95
C ASP A 30 -9.87 -17.04 30.22
N THR A 31 -10.32 -15.83 29.88
CA THR A 31 -9.60 -14.59 30.18
C THR A 31 -10.17 -14.04 31.48
N GLY A 32 -9.59 -14.49 32.59
CA GLY A 32 -9.86 -13.87 33.90
C GLY A 32 -9.36 -12.43 33.89
N GLU A 33 -10.24 -11.49 33.56
CA GLU A 33 -10.32 -10.10 34.03
C GLU A 33 -11.47 -9.38 33.30
N ASN A 34 -12.22 -8.55 34.04
CA ASN A 34 -13.54 -8.00 33.72
C ASN A 34 -13.54 -6.92 32.59
N THR A 35 -12.66 -7.03 31.59
CA THR A 35 -12.55 -6.09 30.45
C THR A 35 -13.48 -6.45 29.28
N SER A 36 -14.15 -7.60 29.37
CA SER A 36 -15.10 -8.10 28.36
C SER A 36 -16.33 -7.20 28.17
N SER A 37 -16.64 -6.30 29.10
CA SER A 37 -17.87 -5.49 29.05
C SER A 37 -17.85 -4.38 27.99
N LEU A 38 -16.66 -3.98 27.51
CA LEU A 38 -16.52 -2.87 26.56
C LEU A 38 -16.43 -3.34 25.09
N ILE A 39 -16.29 -4.64 24.84
CA ILE A 39 -16.28 -5.19 23.48
C ILE A 39 -17.65 -5.81 23.23
N PRO A 40 -18.49 -5.21 22.37
CA PRO A 40 -19.83 -5.72 22.12
C PRO A 40 -19.76 -7.04 21.36
N GLU A 41 -20.75 -7.91 21.60
CA GLU A 41 -20.92 -9.16 20.83
C GLU A 41 -21.31 -8.87 19.37
N ASP A 42 -22.17 -7.87 19.14
CA ASP A 42 -22.46 -7.34 17.81
C ASP A 42 -21.41 -6.31 17.43
N HIS A 43 -20.52 -6.65 16.50
CA HIS A 43 -19.47 -5.73 16.08
C HIS A 43 -19.99 -4.55 15.21
N ASN A 44 -21.31 -4.43 14.97
CA ASN A 44 -21.92 -3.20 14.46
C ASN A 44 -22.32 -2.23 15.58
N ASP A 45 -22.33 -2.68 16.83
CA ASP A 45 -22.61 -1.82 17.97
C ASP A 45 -21.40 -0.91 18.27
N MET A 46 -21.65 0.39 18.25
CA MET A 46 -20.66 1.44 18.47
C MET A 46 -20.79 2.09 19.85
N SER A 47 -21.76 1.64 20.66
CA SER A 47 -22.16 2.27 21.92
C SER A 47 -21.04 2.36 22.95
N THR A 48 -20.08 1.43 22.92
CA THR A 48 -18.96 1.39 23.88
C THR A 48 -17.75 2.22 23.44
N ILE A 49 -17.66 2.66 22.19
CA ILE A 49 -16.50 3.43 21.67
C ILE A 49 -16.25 4.73 22.46
N PRO A 50 -17.27 5.54 22.82
CA PRO A 50 -17.05 6.71 23.67
C PRO A 50 -16.45 6.35 25.04
N ALA A 51 -16.89 5.24 25.66
CA ALA A 51 -16.35 4.79 26.94
C ALA A 51 -14.90 4.32 26.81
N ILE A 52 -14.57 3.58 25.73
CA ILE A 52 -13.19 3.15 25.43
C ILE A 52 -12.27 4.38 25.25
N LYS A 53 -12.74 5.42 24.55
CA LYS A 53 -11.98 6.67 24.36
C LYS A 53 -11.72 7.41 25.68
N ALA A 54 -12.63 7.29 26.65
CA ALA A 54 -12.55 7.99 27.93
C ALA A 54 -11.66 7.28 28.97
N LEU A 55 -11.23 6.04 28.73
CA LEU A 55 -10.32 5.32 29.63
C LEU A 55 -8.99 6.07 29.79
N ASP A 56 -8.39 6.02 30.98
CA ASP A 56 -7.03 6.50 31.15
C ASP A 56 -6.00 5.63 30.39
N ALA A 57 -4.76 6.07 30.29
CA ALA A 57 -3.72 5.37 29.51
C ALA A 57 -3.43 3.95 30.03
N THR A 58 -3.52 3.74 31.34
CA THR A 58 -3.23 2.44 31.96
C THR A 58 -4.38 1.47 31.73
N GLU A 59 -5.61 1.91 31.96
CA GLU A 59 -6.82 1.13 31.71
C GLU A 59 -6.97 0.78 30.24
N PHE A 60 -6.71 1.75 29.35
CA PHE A 60 -6.72 1.52 27.92
C PHE A 60 -5.66 0.50 27.49
N GLY A 61 -4.42 0.63 27.99
CA GLY A 61 -3.35 -0.33 27.72
C GLY A 61 -3.72 -1.77 28.09
N LYS A 62 -4.48 -1.99 29.17
CA LYS A 62 -5.00 -3.31 29.55
C LYS A 62 -6.09 -3.83 28.61
N LEU A 63 -6.85 -2.95 27.95
CA LEU A 63 -7.93 -3.30 27.02
C LEU A 63 -7.41 -3.58 25.60
N VAL A 64 -6.27 -3.00 25.20
CA VAL A 64 -5.69 -3.16 23.84
C VAL A 64 -5.59 -4.61 23.37
N PRO A 65 -5.12 -5.61 24.16
CA PRO A 65 -5.06 -7.00 23.70
C PRO A 65 -6.41 -7.54 23.21
N SER A 66 -7.49 -7.20 23.92
CA SER A 66 -8.85 -7.62 23.58
C SER A 66 -9.36 -6.88 22.33
N LEU A 67 -9.08 -5.57 22.20
CA LEU A 67 -9.43 -4.81 20.99
C LEU A 67 -8.69 -5.32 19.75
N LEU A 68 -7.40 -5.64 19.87
CA LEU A 68 -6.61 -6.21 18.77
C LEU A 68 -7.18 -7.54 18.29
N LYS A 69 -7.70 -8.37 19.21
CA LYS A 69 -8.37 -9.63 18.85
C LYS A 69 -9.61 -9.37 17.99
N SER A 70 -10.40 -8.34 18.30
CA SER A 70 -11.56 -7.94 17.50
C SER A 70 -11.16 -7.36 16.14
N VAL A 71 -10.09 -6.56 16.09
CA VAL A 71 -9.54 -5.99 14.85
C VAL A 71 -8.93 -7.07 13.93
N ASN A 72 -8.44 -8.19 14.50
CA ASN A 72 -7.77 -9.28 13.78
C ASN A 72 -8.71 -10.19 12.96
N THR A 73 -9.99 -9.88 12.80
CA THR A 73 -10.90 -10.72 11.98
C THR A 73 -10.54 -10.71 10.49
N TRP A 74 -9.63 -9.83 10.06
CA TRP A 74 -9.17 -9.66 8.67
C TRP A 74 -8.52 -10.89 8.03
N LEU A 75 -7.84 -11.76 8.79
CA LEU A 75 -7.00 -12.81 8.20
C LEU A 75 -7.53 -14.23 8.36
N ILE A 76 -8.58 -14.44 9.15
CA ILE A 76 -9.09 -15.79 9.49
C ILE A 76 -10.29 -16.18 8.62
N ARG A 77 -11.02 -15.22 8.02
CA ARG A 77 -12.24 -15.50 7.27
C ARG A 77 -12.19 -14.72 5.97
N GLY A 78 -11.95 -15.40 4.85
CA GLY A 78 -11.80 -14.84 3.50
C GLY A 78 -13.01 -14.08 2.92
N HIS A 79 -13.88 -13.52 3.76
CA HIS A 79 -14.95 -12.62 3.36
C HIS A 79 -14.93 -11.36 4.21
N TYR A 80 -14.67 -10.26 3.50
CA TYR A 80 -14.50 -8.89 3.95
C TYR A 80 -15.77 -8.31 4.58
N THR A 81 -15.87 -8.36 5.89
CA THR A 81 -16.72 -7.40 6.60
C THR A 81 -15.90 -6.76 7.70
N THR A 82 -15.25 -5.63 7.38
CA THR A 82 -14.91 -4.69 8.44
C THR A 82 -16.23 -4.24 9.06
N SER A 83 -16.37 -4.42 10.36
CA SER A 83 -17.52 -3.90 11.07
C SER A 83 -17.22 -2.46 11.51
N PRO A 84 -18.25 -1.61 11.69
CA PRO A 84 -18.07 -0.27 12.23
C PRO A 84 -17.27 -0.25 13.55
N PHE A 85 -17.52 -1.21 14.45
CA PHE A 85 -16.79 -1.30 15.72
C PHE A 85 -15.30 -1.56 15.51
N ASN A 86 -14.95 -2.50 14.63
CA ASN A 86 -13.56 -2.87 14.39
C ASN A 86 -12.76 -1.70 13.80
N GLU A 87 -13.36 -0.93 12.89
CA GLU A 87 -12.73 0.27 12.33
C GLU A 87 -12.53 1.34 13.40
N ALA A 88 -13.57 1.64 14.19
CA ALA A 88 -13.45 2.62 15.27
C ALA A 88 -12.47 2.18 16.36
N ALA A 89 -12.46 0.90 16.74
CA ALA A 89 -11.52 0.35 17.71
C ALA A 89 -10.07 0.49 17.21
N ARG A 90 -9.81 0.17 15.93
CA ARG A 90 -8.50 0.38 15.29
C ARG A 90 -8.11 1.86 15.36
N ASP A 91 -9.01 2.76 15.01
CA ASP A 91 -8.73 4.20 14.98
C ASP A 91 -8.45 4.75 16.40
N VAL A 92 -9.15 4.24 17.41
CA VAL A 92 -8.87 4.57 18.81
C VAL A 92 -7.48 4.08 19.22
N ILE A 93 -7.11 2.83 18.92
CA ILE A 93 -5.76 2.31 19.20
C ILE A 93 -4.71 3.18 18.49
N LEU A 94 -4.89 3.49 17.21
CA LEU A 94 -3.96 4.31 16.45
C LEU A 94 -3.78 5.70 17.08
N SER A 95 -4.87 6.35 17.46
CA SER A 95 -4.83 7.68 18.09
C SER A 95 -4.12 7.71 19.44
N ARG A 96 -4.03 6.56 20.12
CA ARG A 96 -3.42 6.38 21.45
C ARG A 96 -2.14 5.54 21.42
N ALA A 97 -1.62 5.24 20.23
CA ALA A 97 -0.43 4.42 20.04
C ALA A 97 0.88 5.14 20.44
N THR A 98 0.81 6.39 20.90
CA THR A 98 1.96 7.11 21.47
C THR A 98 1.92 7.18 23.00
N GLU A 99 0.89 6.61 23.64
CA GLU A 99 0.82 6.54 25.10
C GLU A 99 1.77 5.44 25.65
N PRO A 100 2.55 5.69 26.73
CA PRO A 100 3.59 4.75 27.17
C PRO A 100 3.13 3.31 27.44
N PRO A 101 1.95 3.05 28.06
CA PRO A 101 1.45 1.68 28.23
C PRO A 101 1.17 0.99 26.90
N THR A 102 0.57 1.72 25.95
CA THR A 102 0.27 1.22 24.59
C THR A 102 1.55 0.97 23.79
N VAL A 103 2.51 1.91 23.81
CA VAL A 103 3.82 1.75 23.15
C VAL A 103 4.53 0.50 23.68
N THR A 104 4.57 0.34 25.01
CA THR A 104 5.21 -0.81 25.66
C THR A 104 4.60 -2.13 25.20
N LEU A 105 3.26 -2.23 25.23
CA LEU A 105 2.54 -3.43 24.83
C LEU A 105 2.74 -3.75 23.34
N LEU A 106 2.53 -2.77 22.46
CA LEU A 106 2.64 -2.95 21.02
C LEU A 106 4.08 -3.29 20.61
N SER A 107 5.09 -2.69 21.27
CA SER A 107 6.50 -3.03 21.07
C SER A 107 6.82 -4.48 21.44
N GLU A 108 6.18 -5.03 22.48
CA GLU A 108 6.34 -6.44 22.85
C GLU A 108 5.71 -7.38 21.81
N TYR A 109 4.62 -6.98 21.15
CA TYR A 109 4.06 -7.75 20.03
C TYR A 109 4.92 -7.74 18.76
N LEU A 110 5.91 -6.85 18.66
CA LEU A 110 6.91 -6.88 17.58
C LEU A 110 8.15 -7.69 17.95
N ARG A 111 8.19 -8.33 19.12
CA ARG A 111 9.36 -9.05 19.61
C ARG A 111 9.48 -10.44 18.96
N PRO A 112 10.54 -10.71 18.18
CA PRO A 112 10.83 -12.06 17.71
C PRO A 112 11.43 -12.95 18.84
N PRO A 113 11.35 -14.29 18.72
CA PRO A 113 10.73 -15.02 17.61
C PRO A 113 9.20 -15.10 17.72
N PHE A 114 8.51 -15.05 16.58
CA PHE A 114 7.09 -15.36 16.49
C PHE A 114 6.90 -16.88 16.48
N LYS A 115 6.39 -17.42 17.60
CA LYS A 115 6.34 -18.87 17.85
C LYS A 115 5.17 -19.57 17.16
N ASP A 116 4.11 -18.83 16.85
CA ASP A 116 2.88 -19.34 16.25
C ASP A 116 2.24 -18.28 15.35
N LYS A 117 1.22 -18.69 14.60
CA LYS A 117 0.47 -17.80 13.70
C LYS A 117 -0.16 -16.63 14.44
N ASP A 118 -0.65 -16.83 15.66
CA ASP A 118 -1.30 -15.77 16.44
C ASP A 118 -0.31 -14.66 16.82
N ALA A 119 0.91 -15.02 17.20
CA ALA A 119 2.00 -14.09 17.45
C ALA A 119 2.39 -13.34 16.17
N GLY A 120 2.53 -14.06 15.05
CA GLY A 120 2.79 -13.46 13.75
C GLY A 120 1.70 -12.47 13.32
N TYR A 121 0.43 -12.82 13.50
CA TYR A 121 -0.71 -11.95 13.21
C TYR A 121 -0.71 -10.69 14.07
N ARG A 122 -0.45 -10.81 15.39
CA ARG A 122 -0.33 -9.64 16.27
C ARG A 122 0.81 -8.73 15.79
N GLY A 123 1.99 -9.27 15.52
CA GLY A 123 3.11 -8.49 15.00
C GLY A 123 2.79 -7.78 13.68
N ASN A 124 2.13 -8.49 12.76
CA ASN A 124 1.67 -7.94 11.49
C ASN A 124 0.68 -6.79 11.65
N ILE A 125 -0.34 -6.96 12.50
CA ILE A 125 -1.30 -5.91 12.82
C ILE A 125 -0.59 -4.69 13.40
N VAL A 126 0.31 -4.90 14.37
CA VAL A 126 1.04 -3.79 14.97
C VAL A 126 1.85 -3.03 13.94
N MET A 127 2.58 -3.73 13.08
CA MET A 127 3.39 -3.12 12.04
C MET A 127 2.53 -2.30 11.05
N TYR A 128 1.53 -2.91 10.43
CA TYR A 128 0.82 -2.32 9.29
C TYR A 128 -0.35 -1.40 9.66
N ASN A 129 -1.02 -1.65 10.78
CA ASN A 129 -2.19 -0.86 11.18
C ASN A 129 -1.82 0.28 12.13
N PHE A 130 -0.71 0.17 12.86
CA PHE A 130 -0.32 1.18 13.85
C PHE A 130 1.02 1.82 13.54
N VAL A 131 2.13 1.09 13.66
CA VAL A 131 3.48 1.69 13.61
C VAL A 131 3.71 2.42 12.28
N THR A 132 3.46 1.79 11.14
CA THR A 132 3.67 2.40 9.82
C THR A 132 2.67 3.51 9.45
N LYS A 133 1.67 3.79 10.31
CA LYS A 133 0.67 4.86 10.12
C LYS A 133 0.90 6.06 11.04
N LEU A 134 1.79 5.95 12.02
CA LEU A 134 2.12 7.04 12.93
C LEU A 134 2.93 8.14 12.24
N PRO A 135 2.83 9.42 12.68
CA PRO A 135 3.78 10.46 12.30
C PRO A 135 5.21 10.09 12.75
N LEU A 136 6.22 10.77 12.22
CA LEU A 136 7.63 10.45 12.48
C LEU A 136 7.94 10.40 13.99
N GLU A 137 7.46 11.37 14.76
CA GLU A 137 7.67 11.45 16.21
C GLU A 137 7.03 10.27 16.95
N GLY A 138 5.88 9.78 16.46
CA GLY A 138 5.21 8.62 17.02
C GLY A 138 5.92 7.31 16.66
N MET A 139 6.37 7.18 15.42
CA MET A 139 7.17 6.03 14.96
C MET A 139 8.49 5.91 15.73
N GLU A 140 9.11 7.03 16.09
CA GLU A 140 10.37 7.08 16.84
C GLU A 140 10.26 6.34 18.19
N MET A 141 9.09 6.38 18.84
CA MET A 141 8.82 5.65 20.09
C MET A 141 8.94 4.12 19.94
N TYR A 142 8.86 3.61 18.71
CA TYR A 142 8.97 2.19 18.37
C TYR A 142 10.36 1.79 17.85
N ARG A 143 11.31 2.74 17.72
CA ARG A 143 12.64 2.51 17.13
C ARG A 143 13.33 1.28 17.70
N SER A 144 13.43 1.15 19.02
CA SER A 144 14.12 0.02 19.64
C SER A 144 13.44 -1.33 19.38
N ALA A 145 12.12 -1.36 19.19
CA ALA A 145 11.40 -2.58 18.79
C ALA A 145 11.67 -2.94 17.33
N LEU A 146 11.68 -1.93 16.45
CA LEU A 146 12.00 -2.10 15.03
C LEU A 146 13.45 -2.55 14.83
N GLU A 147 14.42 -1.96 15.53
CA GLU A 147 15.85 -2.36 15.47
C GLU A 147 16.02 -3.82 15.90
N ARG A 148 15.41 -4.20 17.03
CA ARG A 148 15.44 -5.58 17.50
C ARG A 148 14.83 -6.56 16.49
N LEU A 149 13.72 -6.20 15.85
CA LEU A 149 13.08 -7.04 14.84
C LEU A 149 13.91 -7.14 13.56
N ALA A 150 14.43 -6.01 13.08
CA ALA A 150 15.24 -5.92 11.85
C ALA A 150 16.60 -6.65 11.98
N SER A 151 17.21 -6.62 13.17
CA SER A 151 18.51 -7.26 13.43
C SER A 151 18.41 -8.69 13.95
N SER A 152 17.20 -9.25 14.14
CA SER A 152 17.07 -10.60 14.68
C SER A 152 17.55 -11.66 13.69
N ASP A 153 18.40 -12.58 14.15
CA ASP A 153 18.86 -13.75 13.38
C ASP A 153 17.75 -14.80 13.23
N HIS A 154 16.81 -14.82 14.17
CA HIS A 154 15.69 -15.76 14.20
C HIS A 154 14.37 -15.01 14.42
N VAL A 155 13.59 -14.84 13.35
CA VAL A 155 12.38 -14.00 13.35
C VAL A 155 11.13 -14.82 13.63
N VAL A 156 11.01 -15.99 13.02
CA VAL A 156 9.81 -16.82 13.02
C VAL A 156 10.18 -18.28 13.24
N ASP A 157 9.40 -19.00 14.04
CA ASP A 157 9.43 -20.46 14.05
C ASP A 157 8.68 -21.01 12.83
N GLU A 158 8.84 -22.30 12.51
CA GLU A 158 8.19 -22.94 11.34
C GLU A 158 6.66 -22.74 11.33
N ALA A 159 6.03 -22.75 12.51
CA ALA A 159 4.59 -22.52 12.68
C ALA A 159 4.13 -21.10 12.28
N ALA A 160 5.07 -20.15 12.15
CA ALA A 160 4.83 -18.76 11.79
C ALA A 160 5.65 -18.30 10.58
N LYS A 161 6.16 -19.23 9.75
CA LYS A 161 7.06 -18.91 8.63
C LYS A 161 6.51 -17.87 7.65
N ASP A 162 5.18 -17.83 7.48
CA ASP A 162 4.50 -16.90 6.60
C ASP A 162 4.74 -15.43 7.01
N PHE A 163 5.16 -15.17 8.26
CA PHE A 163 5.42 -13.83 8.81
C PHE A 163 6.89 -13.43 8.75
N ALA A 164 7.75 -14.17 8.04
CA ALA A 164 9.16 -13.82 7.88
C ALA A 164 9.37 -12.41 7.26
N PHE A 165 8.37 -11.90 6.53
CA PHE A 165 8.37 -10.55 5.96
C PHE A 165 8.38 -9.41 7.01
N LEU A 166 8.09 -9.69 8.29
CA LEU A 166 8.11 -8.65 9.33
C LEU A 166 9.51 -8.07 9.56
N LYS A 167 10.58 -8.85 9.34
CA LYS A 167 11.97 -8.37 9.41
C LYS A 167 12.28 -7.32 8.33
N PRO A 168 12.11 -7.59 7.03
CA PRO A 168 12.34 -6.57 6.01
C PRO A 168 11.42 -5.36 6.18
N ASN A 169 10.16 -5.52 6.62
CA ASN A 169 9.28 -4.39 6.92
C ASN A 169 9.83 -3.48 8.03
N ALA A 170 10.38 -4.08 9.10
CA ALA A 170 11.01 -3.31 10.18
C ALA A 170 12.22 -2.53 9.67
N ALA A 171 13.03 -3.14 8.79
CA ALA A 171 14.16 -2.47 8.15
C ALA A 171 13.71 -1.29 7.27
N GLU A 172 12.62 -1.44 6.52
CA GLU A 172 12.01 -0.39 5.71
C GLU A 172 11.47 0.76 6.57
N ALA A 173 10.81 0.46 7.69
CA ALA A 173 10.35 1.46 8.66
C ALA A 173 11.52 2.23 9.30
N LEU A 174 12.62 1.54 9.64
CA LEU A 174 13.84 2.19 10.12
C LEU A 174 14.49 3.07 9.06
N ARG A 175 14.52 2.63 7.80
CA ARG A 175 15.02 3.46 6.69
C ARG A 175 14.17 4.73 6.53
N PHE A 176 12.85 4.60 6.62
CA PHE A 176 11.94 5.75 6.59
C PHE A 176 12.25 6.75 7.71
N LEU A 177 12.46 6.27 8.94
CA LEU A 177 12.82 7.08 10.10
C LEU A 177 14.19 7.76 9.95
N ASN A 178 15.18 7.02 9.46
CA ASN A 178 16.58 7.47 9.42
C ASN A 178 16.88 8.45 8.28
N ASN A 179 16.02 8.51 7.26
CA ASN A 179 16.27 9.31 6.08
C ASN A 179 15.01 10.13 5.74
N PRO A 180 14.64 11.13 6.56
CA PRO A 180 13.41 11.91 6.40
C PRO A 180 13.31 12.66 5.06
N GLU A 181 14.43 12.90 4.39
CA GLU A 181 14.55 13.61 3.11
C GLU A 181 14.35 12.71 1.88
N LEU A 182 14.46 11.39 2.01
CA LEU A 182 14.32 10.48 0.87
C LEU A 182 12.88 10.39 0.40
N ILE A 183 12.62 10.71 -0.87
CA ILE A 183 11.28 10.78 -1.44
C ILE A 183 10.84 9.43 -2.02
N TRP A 184 11.78 8.70 -2.60
CA TRP A 184 11.52 7.42 -3.24
C TRP A 184 12.75 6.54 -3.13
N VAL A 185 12.65 5.51 -2.30
CA VAL A 185 13.66 4.45 -2.16
C VAL A 185 12.91 3.17 -1.86
N HIS A 186 12.60 2.41 -2.91
CA HIS A 186 12.08 1.07 -2.74
C HIS A 186 13.25 0.08 -2.62
N THR A 187 13.10 -0.95 -1.78
CA THR A 187 14.03 -2.09 -1.78
C THR A 187 13.46 -3.33 -2.43
N ARG A 188 12.12 -3.40 -2.57
CA ARG A 188 11.41 -4.53 -3.15
C ARG A 188 9.98 -4.12 -3.51
N LYS A 189 9.29 -4.96 -4.29
CA LYS A 189 7.88 -4.75 -4.66
C LYS A 189 6.91 -4.60 -3.49
N GLY A 190 7.22 -5.17 -2.31
CA GLY A 190 6.35 -5.14 -1.12
C GLY A 190 6.63 -4.00 -0.14
N ASP A 191 7.42 -3.01 -0.53
CA ASP A 191 7.89 -1.93 0.35
C ASP A 191 6.81 -0.86 0.57
N ALA A 192 5.98 -1.07 1.60
CA ALA A 192 4.88 -0.16 1.92
C ALA A 192 5.36 1.23 2.38
N MET A 193 6.61 1.35 2.84
CA MET A 193 7.16 2.63 3.30
C MET A 193 7.59 3.51 2.14
N ALA A 194 8.05 2.94 1.02
CA ALA A 194 8.35 3.69 -0.20
C ALA A 194 7.09 4.39 -0.77
N ALA A 195 5.93 3.70 -0.76
CA ALA A 195 4.66 4.33 -1.14
C ALA A 195 4.31 5.53 -0.24
N ARG A 196 4.60 5.40 1.06
CA ARG A 196 4.37 6.46 2.04
C ARG A 196 5.30 7.67 1.82
N THR A 197 6.57 7.46 1.46
CA THR A 197 7.50 8.58 1.17
C THR A 197 7.02 9.40 -0.03
N LEU A 198 6.50 8.78 -1.10
CA LEU A 198 5.90 9.51 -2.22
C LEU A 198 4.69 10.35 -1.79
N LYS A 199 3.86 9.80 -0.90
CA LYS A 199 2.70 10.53 -0.42
C LYS A 199 3.10 11.75 0.40
N GLU A 200 4.02 11.57 1.34
CA GLU A 200 4.32 12.56 2.39
C GLU A 200 5.43 13.55 2.04
N ARG A 201 6.38 13.18 1.17
CA ARG A 201 7.62 13.95 0.94
C ARG A 201 7.70 14.53 -0.47
N LEU A 202 6.86 14.06 -1.39
CA LEU A 202 6.73 14.62 -2.73
C LEU A 202 5.66 15.70 -2.75
N ASP A 203 6.11 16.95 -2.75
CA ASP A 203 5.30 18.17 -2.65
C ASP A 203 5.61 19.21 -3.75
N THR A 204 6.64 19.01 -4.57
CA THR A 204 6.97 19.91 -5.69
C THR A 204 7.28 19.16 -6.99
N PRO A 205 7.06 19.79 -8.16
CA PRO A 205 7.41 19.23 -9.45
C PRO A 205 8.93 19.00 -9.61
N GLU A 206 9.78 19.84 -9.01
CA GLU A 206 11.24 19.70 -9.09
C GLU A 206 11.74 18.42 -8.42
N LYS A 207 11.10 18.03 -7.31
CA LYS A 207 11.36 16.78 -6.60
C LYS A 207 10.88 15.56 -7.38
N LEU A 208 9.76 15.69 -8.12
CA LEU A 208 9.22 14.60 -8.94
C LEU A 208 10.08 14.36 -10.18
N ARG A 209 10.51 15.43 -10.88
CA ARG A 209 11.17 15.36 -12.18
C ARG A 209 12.27 14.29 -12.31
N PRO A 210 13.24 14.14 -11.37
CA PRO A 210 14.26 13.09 -11.49
C PRO A 210 13.73 11.66 -11.27
N LEU A 211 12.56 11.52 -10.64
CA LEU A 211 11.95 10.22 -10.31
C LEU A 211 10.99 9.72 -11.39
N VAL A 212 10.50 10.59 -12.28
CA VAL A 212 9.47 10.23 -13.27
C VAL A 212 9.81 8.96 -14.06
N PRO A 213 11.02 8.79 -14.64
CA PRO A 213 11.31 7.59 -15.42
C PRO A 213 11.21 6.30 -14.59
N GLU A 214 11.65 6.34 -13.33
CA GLU A 214 11.58 5.19 -12.44
C GLU A 214 10.13 4.90 -12.02
N LEU A 215 9.36 5.93 -11.69
CA LEU A 215 7.96 5.77 -11.31
C LEU A 215 7.09 5.27 -12.47
N LEU A 216 7.39 5.66 -13.71
CA LEU A 216 6.73 5.13 -14.90
C LEU A 216 6.95 3.63 -15.07
N ALA A 217 8.14 3.11 -14.72
CA ALA A 217 8.42 1.67 -14.78
C ALA A 217 7.53 0.85 -13.82
N TRP A 218 7.08 1.47 -12.71
CA TRP A 218 6.14 0.84 -11.78
C TRP A 218 4.69 0.81 -12.29
N LEU A 219 4.41 1.42 -13.45
CA LEU A 219 3.11 1.33 -14.11
C LEU A 219 2.98 0.10 -15.03
N ALA A 220 4.05 -0.69 -15.19
CA ALA A 220 4.04 -1.86 -16.07
C ALA A 220 3.07 -2.96 -15.62
N ASP A 221 2.76 -3.07 -14.32
CA ASP A 221 1.83 -4.06 -13.79
C ASP A 221 1.00 -3.45 -12.65
N MET A 222 -0.30 -3.33 -12.88
CA MET A 222 -1.24 -2.78 -11.90
C MET A 222 -1.36 -3.62 -10.61
N ASN A 223 -0.93 -4.88 -10.65
CA ASN A 223 -0.90 -5.75 -9.47
C ASN A 223 0.33 -5.52 -8.59
N TRP A 224 1.32 -4.74 -9.05
CA TRP A 224 2.46 -4.40 -8.23
C TRP A 224 2.02 -3.49 -7.08
N PRO A 225 2.33 -3.83 -5.81
CA PRO A 225 1.89 -3.01 -4.67
C PRO A 225 2.24 -1.51 -4.77
N PRO A 226 3.37 -1.08 -5.39
CA PRO A 226 3.68 0.34 -5.52
C PRO A 226 2.92 1.05 -6.65
N HIS A 227 2.28 0.33 -7.58
CA HIS A 227 1.59 0.90 -8.75
C HIS A 227 0.72 2.09 -8.38
N GLY A 228 -0.21 1.91 -7.45
CA GLY A 228 -1.14 2.97 -7.05
C GLY A 228 -0.46 4.19 -6.43
N ALA A 229 0.66 4.01 -5.73
CA ALA A 229 1.43 5.12 -5.15
C ALA A 229 2.23 5.88 -6.21
N CYS A 230 2.84 5.15 -7.15
CA CYS A 230 3.56 5.73 -8.29
C CYS A 230 2.61 6.50 -9.21
N TRP A 231 1.45 5.91 -9.53
CA TRP A 231 0.36 6.56 -10.27
C TRP A 231 -0.06 7.88 -9.60
N ALA A 232 -0.39 7.83 -8.31
CA ALA A 232 -0.79 9.03 -7.57
C ALA A 232 0.32 10.09 -7.51
N ALA A 233 1.59 9.68 -7.42
CA ALA A 233 2.72 10.60 -7.42
C ALA A 233 2.91 11.29 -8.78
N LEU A 234 2.84 10.53 -9.87
CA LEU A 234 2.95 11.05 -11.24
C LEU A 234 1.79 11.99 -11.59
N ALA A 235 0.59 11.71 -11.08
CA ALA A 235 -0.62 12.52 -11.28
C ALA A 235 -0.58 13.89 -10.58
N LYS A 236 0.28 14.09 -9.57
CA LYS A 236 0.34 15.36 -8.82
C LYS A 236 0.81 16.53 -9.69
N PHE A 237 1.71 16.28 -10.63
CA PHE A 237 2.37 17.31 -11.45
C PHE A 237 2.45 16.85 -12.92
N PRO A 238 1.30 16.79 -13.63
CA PRO A 238 1.26 16.30 -15.01
C PRO A 238 2.21 17.05 -15.96
N GLU A 239 2.48 18.32 -15.68
CA GLU A 239 3.39 19.18 -16.46
C GLU A 239 4.84 18.72 -16.47
N VAL A 240 5.30 17.98 -15.45
CA VAL A 240 6.64 17.36 -15.46
C VAL A 240 6.63 15.89 -15.87
N THR A 241 5.46 15.27 -15.95
CA THR A 241 5.29 13.87 -16.29
C THR A 241 5.11 13.64 -17.80
N ALA A 242 4.43 14.57 -18.51
CA ALA A 242 4.10 14.41 -19.92
C ALA A 242 5.34 14.27 -20.84
N GLY A 243 6.39 15.08 -20.62
CA GLY A 243 7.63 15.00 -21.41
C GLY A 243 8.31 13.62 -21.32
N PRO A 244 8.59 13.10 -20.12
CA PRO A 244 9.09 11.73 -19.95
C PRO A 244 8.18 10.64 -20.52
N ILE A 245 6.84 10.80 -20.43
CA ILE A 245 5.91 9.88 -21.09
C ILE A 245 6.11 9.90 -22.60
N LYS A 246 6.24 11.09 -23.21
CA LYS A 246 6.52 11.22 -24.64
C LYS A 246 7.77 10.45 -25.04
N GLU A 247 8.85 10.60 -24.28
CA GLU A 247 10.10 9.88 -24.52
C GLU A 247 9.95 8.36 -24.36
N LEU A 248 9.20 7.92 -23.35
CA LEU A 248 8.90 6.50 -23.13
C LEU A 248 8.11 5.94 -24.31
N LEU A 249 7.02 6.61 -24.70
CA LEU A 249 6.21 6.30 -25.87
C LEU A 249 6.94 6.54 -27.19
N GLU A 250 8.19 7.00 -27.22
CA GLU A 250 9.01 7.04 -28.44
C GLU A 250 10.00 5.86 -28.48
N LYS A 251 10.58 5.53 -27.32
CA LYS A 251 11.65 4.54 -27.17
C LYS A 251 11.14 3.11 -26.99
N GLU A 252 10.06 2.94 -26.24
CA GLU A 252 9.55 1.63 -25.84
C GLU A 252 8.44 1.15 -26.78
N ARG A 253 8.58 -0.09 -27.27
CA ARG A 253 7.74 -0.69 -28.32
C ARG A 253 7.58 -2.20 -28.15
N GLY A 254 8.10 -2.78 -27.06
CA GLY A 254 8.12 -4.22 -26.84
C GLY A 254 7.09 -4.73 -25.82
N ASP A 255 6.58 -3.84 -24.95
CA ASP A 255 5.68 -4.18 -23.85
C ASP A 255 4.34 -3.47 -24.04
N GLY A 256 3.37 -4.18 -24.62
CA GLY A 256 2.08 -3.60 -25.00
C GLY A 256 1.25 -3.19 -23.77
N GLY A 257 1.24 -4.05 -22.76
CA GLY A 257 0.53 -3.83 -21.50
C GLY A 257 1.05 -2.61 -20.73
N TRP A 258 2.37 -2.43 -20.65
CA TRP A 258 2.95 -1.26 -20.00
C TRP A 258 2.60 0.04 -20.75
N LEU A 259 2.71 0.06 -22.08
CA LEU A 259 2.34 1.23 -22.88
C LEU A 259 0.85 1.55 -22.75
N ALA A 260 -0.02 0.55 -22.70
CA ALA A 260 -1.46 0.73 -22.50
C ALA A 260 -1.73 1.39 -21.15
N SER A 261 -1.13 0.86 -20.06
CA SER A 261 -1.21 1.43 -18.71
C SER A 261 -0.73 2.90 -18.66
N VAL A 262 0.33 3.24 -19.40
CA VAL A 262 0.81 4.63 -19.49
C VAL A 262 -0.17 5.55 -20.25
N ILE A 263 -0.81 5.06 -21.32
CA ILE A 263 -1.82 5.84 -22.06
C ILE A 263 -3.08 6.02 -21.19
N GLU A 264 -3.52 4.98 -20.48
CA GLU A 264 -4.62 5.06 -19.51
C GLU A 264 -4.30 6.05 -18.39
N PHE A 265 -3.07 6.08 -17.90
CA PHE A 265 -2.61 7.09 -16.94
C PHE A 265 -2.81 8.50 -17.48
N VAL A 266 -2.41 8.78 -18.73
CA VAL A 266 -2.63 10.10 -19.32
C VAL A 266 -4.12 10.40 -19.42
N ARG A 267 -4.93 9.42 -19.86
CA ARG A 267 -6.38 9.58 -19.99
C ARG A 267 -7.04 9.97 -18.67
N ASP A 268 -6.68 9.28 -17.59
CA ASP A 268 -7.38 9.36 -16.32
C ASP A 268 -6.80 10.43 -15.36
N ALA A 269 -5.51 10.75 -15.49
CA ALA A 269 -4.80 11.61 -14.53
C ALA A 269 -4.28 12.95 -15.11
N VAL A 270 -4.15 13.09 -16.43
CA VAL A 270 -3.67 14.34 -17.05
C VAL A 270 -4.86 15.15 -17.57
N PRO A 271 -5.04 16.41 -17.14
CA PRO A 271 -6.10 17.26 -17.67
C PRO A 271 -6.05 17.38 -19.20
N LEU A 272 -7.19 17.13 -19.84
CA LEU A 272 -7.32 17.21 -21.30
C LEU A 272 -6.98 18.61 -21.81
N GLY A 273 -5.96 18.72 -22.66
CA GLY A 273 -5.44 20.01 -23.11
C GLY A 273 -4.12 19.92 -23.87
N GLU A 274 -3.28 20.95 -23.73
CA GLU A 274 -2.02 21.09 -24.48
C GLU A 274 -1.03 19.94 -24.23
N LEU A 275 -0.97 19.40 -23.00
CA LEU A 275 -0.10 18.26 -22.70
C LEU A 275 -0.48 17.00 -23.49
N TRP A 276 -1.77 16.80 -23.76
CA TRP A 276 -2.19 15.72 -24.64
C TRP A 276 -1.73 15.98 -26.07
N GLU A 277 -1.85 17.21 -26.55
CA GLU A 277 -1.36 17.57 -27.91
C GLU A 277 0.11 17.27 -28.12
N GLU A 278 0.94 17.46 -27.09
CA GLU A 278 2.37 17.15 -27.15
C GLU A 278 2.67 15.65 -27.33
N LEU A 279 1.77 14.79 -26.83
CA LEU A 279 1.85 13.33 -26.89
C LEU A 279 1.22 12.74 -28.15
N ARG A 280 0.35 13.50 -28.84
CA ARG A 280 -0.42 13.02 -29.99
C ARG A 280 0.41 12.29 -31.04
N PRO A 281 1.60 12.77 -31.48
CA PRO A 281 2.35 12.07 -32.53
C PRO A 281 2.74 10.64 -32.12
N GLN A 282 3.15 10.45 -30.87
CA GLN A 282 3.55 9.16 -30.33
C GLN A 282 2.34 8.24 -30.17
N VAL A 283 1.22 8.74 -29.66
CA VAL A 283 -0.02 7.95 -29.51
C VAL A 283 -0.61 7.57 -30.88
N GLN A 284 -0.56 8.46 -31.87
CA GLN A 284 -0.98 8.15 -33.24
C GLN A 284 -0.11 7.04 -33.85
N ALA A 285 1.20 7.09 -33.65
CA ALA A 285 2.09 6.03 -34.14
C ALA A 285 1.77 4.66 -33.54
N ILE A 286 1.37 4.63 -32.26
CA ILE A 286 0.92 3.41 -31.57
C ILE A 286 -0.42 2.92 -32.13
N ALA A 287 -1.40 3.81 -32.35
CA ALA A 287 -2.69 3.44 -32.92
C ALA A 287 -2.57 2.92 -34.37
N ASP A 288 -1.73 3.56 -35.19
CA ASP A 288 -1.56 3.19 -36.61
C ASP A 288 -0.78 1.88 -36.78
N LYS A 289 0.17 1.64 -35.88
CA LYS A 289 1.06 0.48 -35.92
C LYS A 289 1.41 0.06 -34.50
N PRO A 290 0.49 -0.66 -33.81
CA PRO A 290 0.85 -1.26 -32.54
C PRO A 290 2.03 -2.20 -32.76
N THR A 291 2.97 -2.10 -31.86
CA THR A 291 4.10 -3.01 -31.77
C THR A 291 4.28 -3.30 -30.29
N GLY A 292 4.28 -4.59 -29.97
CA GLY A 292 4.17 -5.14 -28.64
C GLY A 292 3.95 -6.64 -28.76
N ASP A 293 3.62 -7.27 -27.64
CA ASP A 293 3.42 -8.70 -27.49
C ASP A 293 1.93 -9.08 -27.61
N GLU A 294 1.39 -9.87 -26.68
CA GLU A 294 0.04 -10.47 -26.80
C GLU A 294 -1.11 -9.43 -26.77
N ASP A 295 -0.81 -8.17 -26.43
CA ASP A 295 -1.79 -7.10 -26.15
C ASP A 295 -1.83 -5.98 -27.22
N ASP A 296 -1.25 -6.20 -28.40
CA ASP A 296 -1.15 -5.18 -29.48
C ASP A 296 -2.50 -4.56 -29.87
N TRP A 297 -3.57 -5.37 -29.89
CA TRP A 297 -4.90 -4.88 -30.23
C TRP A 297 -5.52 -4.01 -29.13
N GLU A 298 -5.32 -4.38 -27.86
CA GLU A 298 -5.80 -3.60 -26.71
C GLU A 298 -5.06 -2.26 -26.60
N LEU A 299 -3.75 -2.26 -26.86
CA LEU A 299 -2.95 -1.05 -26.94
C LEU A 299 -3.45 -0.12 -28.06
N ALA A 300 -3.72 -0.66 -29.25
CA ALA A 300 -4.22 0.14 -30.38
C ALA A 300 -5.62 0.72 -30.12
N ASP A 301 -6.52 -0.04 -29.50
CA ASP A 301 -7.87 0.43 -29.14
C ASP A 301 -7.79 1.54 -28.08
N THR A 302 -6.96 1.34 -27.05
CA THR A 302 -6.70 2.34 -26.01
C THR A 302 -6.16 3.64 -26.61
N ALA A 303 -5.16 3.56 -27.51
CA ALA A 303 -4.61 4.71 -28.21
C ALA A 303 -5.64 5.41 -29.11
N SER A 304 -6.47 4.64 -29.82
CA SER A 304 -7.53 5.16 -30.70
C SER A 304 -8.62 5.91 -29.92
N GLN A 305 -9.03 5.35 -28.77
CA GLN A 305 -10.02 5.98 -27.90
C GLN A 305 -9.49 7.29 -27.31
N TRP A 306 -8.23 7.30 -26.87
CA TRP A 306 -7.54 8.49 -26.40
C TRP A 306 -7.48 9.60 -27.47
N LEU A 307 -7.16 9.26 -28.72
CA LEU A 307 -7.10 10.22 -29.84
C LEU A 307 -8.47 10.83 -30.14
N LYS A 308 -9.52 10.01 -30.07
CA LYS A 308 -10.91 10.45 -30.27
C LYS A 308 -11.32 11.50 -29.23
N GLU A 309 -11.00 11.27 -27.96
CA GLU A 309 -11.30 12.23 -26.88
C GLU A 309 -10.60 13.58 -27.11
N LEU A 310 -9.34 13.55 -27.54
CA LEU A 310 -8.58 14.74 -27.88
C LEU A 310 -9.21 15.52 -29.06
N ASP A 311 -9.64 14.82 -30.11
CA ASP A 311 -10.28 15.42 -31.27
C ASP A 311 -11.64 16.04 -30.93
N GLU A 312 -12.45 15.38 -30.10
CA GLU A 312 -13.71 15.91 -29.60
C GLU A 312 -13.51 17.20 -28.79
N TRP A 313 -12.50 17.22 -27.91
CA TRP A 313 -12.14 18.41 -27.15
C TRP A 313 -11.70 19.56 -28.04
N LYS A 314 -10.81 19.30 -29.01
CA LYS A 314 -10.41 20.29 -30.02
C LYS A 314 -11.58 20.84 -30.82
N GLY A 315 -12.53 19.98 -31.20
CA GLY A 315 -13.76 20.38 -31.89
C GLY A 315 -14.57 21.37 -31.06
N LYS A 316 -14.76 21.09 -29.76
CA LYS A 316 -15.46 21.98 -28.82
C LYS A 316 -14.75 23.32 -28.65
N GLN A 317 -13.42 23.34 -28.58
CA GLN A 317 -12.63 24.58 -28.46
C GLN A 317 -12.75 25.50 -29.68
N LYS A 318 -12.88 24.93 -30.89
CA LYS A 318 -13.06 25.70 -32.13
C LYS A 318 -14.44 26.36 -32.24
N ILE A 319 -15.47 25.77 -31.64
CA ILE A 319 -16.85 26.30 -31.66
C ILE A 319 -17.00 27.45 -30.65
N ALA A 320 -16.19 27.46 -29.60
CA ALA A 320 -16.25 28.45 -28.52
C ALA A 320 -15.47 29.75 -28.80
N LYS A 321 -14.69 29.83 -29.90
CA LYS A 321 -13.94 31.00 -30.34
C LYS A 321 -14.64 31.71 -31.49
#